data_AF-A0A7S4NKS9-F1
#
_entry.id   AF-A0A7S4NKS9-F1
#
_cell.length_a   1.000
_cell.length_b   1.000
_cell.length_c   1.000
_cell.angle_alpha   90.00
_cell.angle_beta   90.00
_cell.angle_gamma   90.00
#
_symmetry.space_group_name_H-M   'P 1'
#
loop_
_entity.id
_entity.type
_entity.pdbx_description
1 polymer ?
#
loop_
_entity_poly.entity_id
_entity_poly.type
_entity_poly.pdbx_seq_one_letter_code
_entity_poly.pdbx_strand_id
1 'polypeptide(L)'
;MDLHPINWLPRVGWDAGLGGEGEESDEDSDEEMDAGGDKGKEEVNHALPDLGPDPLKLADLFDGGGAPWYPILKPVIEAQPEAADFIGPTRDPQIVPVREMTLQALKPTPPHGWKVVVFGQTPYPRVESATGIAMFDNTFDSWQSSRFSQVVSMRTIMKAACHCEYDDIPGSVNDVRAILKKNNIVQPPEWFMAMLAQGVLLLNAGMTCHAGGQGKQEVANSKHLKFWRPVIEAIVRGILQAKADKIKEVGTNPKSKKKKGDDEDYGGIVFAWWGTGAKPLQKIVEKLEGEFPTVQVTHVTHHNPAANGEVFSASGNHFKDLNDALGELDMNPICWLPKVGWDAVPASGKTDKRDDRMSKSAFKASAHMKNFIQTTQDLHKSFLERLSGAKNEKMDKELPEITGVLDIPVPTFPEAMKDVHKAIPGLASFEASAITFANNVLATWNSSSSSSSSSSSSSSSSGCPLSLDEVAAVFMYTQECDFYRKVNEGLRDPLRKIVPKLKLYLRLFFSALDKIPPYEELLYRGVAKDLRKFYKQGTTVTWWGVSSCTSKRSVAEGFMGTSGTRLLFEISAKRGGGIKRYSAFQGEEEYLLAPGTQLKVSKVTNEPGGLVRVQLNELPGDLKIK
;
A
#
# COMPACT_ATOMS: atom_id res chain seq x y z
N MET A 1 53.29 -14.39 5.33
CA MET A 1 52.06 -13.79 5.88
C MET A 1 51.00 -14.00 4.84
N ASP A 2 50.32 -15.13 4.99
CA ASP A 2 49.48 -15.75 3.98
C ASP A 2 48.10 -15.11 3.91
N LEU A 3 47.63 -14.88 2.68
CA LEU A 3 46.26 -14.53 2.36
C LEU A 3 45.63 -15.74 1.68
N HIS A 4 44.65 -16.35 2.35
CA HIS A 4 43.80 -17.40 1.77
C HIS A 4 42.66 -16.79 0.93
N PRO A 5 42.39 -17.28 -0.29
CA PRO A 5 41.15 -17.02 -1.01
C PRO A 5 40.07 -18.07 -0.66
N ILE A 6 38.86 -17.60 -0.37
CA ILE A 6 37.68 -18.44 -0.13
C ILE A 6 36.96 -18.65 -1.47
N ASN A 7 36.69 -19.91 -1.79
CA ASN A 7 36.13 -20.42 -3.03
C ASN A 7 34.71 -20.95 -2.72
N TRP A 8 33.67 -20.53 -3.46
CA TRP A 8 32.32 -21.10 -3.34
C TRP A 8 31.75 -21.43 -4.72
N LEU A 9 31.86 -22.70 -5.11
CA LEU A 9 31.01 -23.36 -6.12
C LEU A 9 30.71 -24.78 -5.59
N PRO A 10 29.45 -25.23 -5.52
CA PRO A 10 29.15 -26.64 -5.33
C PRO A 10 29.29 -27.37 -6.66
N ARG A 11 30.21 -28.33 -6.73
CA ARG A 11 30.27 -29.36 -7.76
C ARG A 11 29.25 -30.45 -7.41
N VAL A 12 28.34 -30.76 -8.33
CA VAL A 12 27.63 -32.04 -8.34
C VAL A 12 27.93 -32.68 -9.69
N GLY A 13 28.53 -33.88 -9.65
CA GLY A 13 29.11 -34.57 -10.80
C GLY A 13 28.07 -35.10 -11.78
N TRP A 14 28.43 -35.04 -13.06
CA TRP A 14 27.83 -35.85 -14.12
C TRP A 14 28.79 -37.00 -14.42
N ASP A 15 28.31 -38.23 -14.26
CA ASP A 15 28.92 -39.40 -14.87
C ASP A 15 28.35 -39.62 -16.27
N ALA A 16 29.25 -40.00 -17.17
CA ALA A 16 29.06 -40.14 -18.59
C ALA A 16 28.26 -41.41 -18.97
N GLY A 17 27.43 -41.28 -19.99
CA GLY A 17 26.86 -42.39 -20.75
C GLY A 17 26.73 -41.99 -22.21
N LEU A 18 27.58 -42.59 -23.03
CA LEU A 18 27.73 -42.36 -24.47
C LEU A 18 26.56 -42.93 -25.29
N GLY A 19 26.25 -42.26 -26.40
CA GLY A 19 26.01 -42.91 -27.70
C GLY A 19 24.56 -42.95 -28.22
N GLY A 20 24.41 -42.57 -29.49
CA GLY A 20 23.33 -43.07 -30.35
C GLY A 20 22.62 -42.01 -31.18
N GLU A 21 23.09 -41.81 -32.42
CA GLU A 21 22.33 -41.25 -33.53
C GLU A 21 21.12 -42.16 -33.86
N GLY A 22 20.03 -41.59 -34.38
CA GLY A 22 18.88 -42.35 -34.89
C GLY A 22 17.75 -41.49 -35.42
N GLU A 23 17.34 -41.78 -36.65
CA GLU A 23 16.49 -41.04 -37.58
C GLU A 23 14.97 -41.02 -37.27
N GLU A 24 14.30 -40.11 -38.00
CA GLU A 24 12.90 -40.12 -38.50
C GLU A 24 12.01 -41.35 -38.25
N SER A 25 10.76 -41.13 -37.85
CA SER A 25 9.57 -41.45 -38.68
C SER A 25 8.26 -41.06 -37.99
N ASP A 26 7.35 -40.52 -38.80
CA ASP A 26 5.94 -40.29 -38.53
C ASP A 26 5.19 -41.61 -38.30
N GLU A 27 4.17 -41.62 -37.43
CA GLU A 27 2.91 -42.35 -37.70
C GLU A 27 1.80 -41.93 -36.72
N ASP A 28 0.67 -41.55 -37.31
CA ASP A 28 -0.61 -41.21 -36.70
C ASP A 28 -1.22 -42.42 -35.96
N SER A 29 -1.80 -42.17 -34.79
CA SER A 29 -3.02 -42.89 -34.35
C SER A 29 -3.77 -42.09 -33.30
N ASP A 30 -4.95 -41.60 -33.71
CA ASP A 30 -6.02 -41.13 -32.83
C ASP A 30 -6.62 -42.31 -32.06
N GLU A 31 -6.67 -42.26 -30.73
CA GLU A 31 -7.75 -42.89 -29.96
C GLU A 31 -7.94 -42.23 -28.57
N GLU A 32 -9.12 -41.64 -28.43
CA GLU A 32 -9.98 -41.32 -27.28
C GLU A 32 -9.43 -41.13 -25.84
N MET A 33 -9.71 -39.91 -25.36
CA MET A 33 -10.29 -39.56 -24.06
C MET A 33 -9.83 -40.34 -22.81
N ASP A 34 -8.95 -39.71 -22.04
CA ASP A 34 -9.02 -39.82 -20.58
C ASP A 34 -8.90 -38.45 -19.91
N ALA A 35 -9.80 -38.21 -18.95
CA ALA A 35 -9.98 -36.96 -18.25
C ALA A 35 -8.82 -36.75 -17.25
N GLY A 36 -7.71 -36.23 -17.74
CA GLY A 36 -6.52 -35.90 -16.97
C GLY A 36 -6.72 -34.68 -16.08
N GLY A 37 -6.58 -34.90 -14.77
CA GLY A 37 -6.89 -33.95 -13.71
C GLY A 37 -6.09 -32.64 -13.71
N ASP A 38 -6.72 -31.71 -13.01
CA ASP A 38 -6.22 -30.44 -12.48
C ASP A 38 -4.78 -30.59 -11.93
N LYS A 39 -3.79 -30.33 -12.79
CA LYS A 39 -2.41 -30.11 -12.36
C LYS A 39 -2.33 -28.71 -11.80
N GLY A 40 -2.14 -28.67 -10.49
CA GLY A 40 -2.11 -27.48 -9.65
C GLY A 40 -1.33 -26.34 -10.28
N LYS A 41 -1.93 -25.15 -10.15
CA LYS A 41 -1.20 -23.89 -10.21
C LYS A 41 -0.14 -23.92 -9.11
N GLU A 42 1.10 -24.16 -9.50
CA GLU A 42 2.25 -23.78 -8.67
C GLU A 42 2.21 -22.25 -8.53
N GLU A 43 1.65 -21.76 -7.43
CA GLU A 43 2.04 -20.46 -6.91
C GLU A 43 3.51 -20.57 -6.52
N VAL A 44 4.40 -20.11 -7.40
CA VAL A 44 5.81 -19.95 -7.10
C VAL A 44 5.92 -18.87 -6.02
N ASN A 45 5.84 -19.31 -4.77
CA ASN A 45 6.08 -18.48 -3.61
C ASN A 45 7.59 -18.20 -3.59
N HIS A 46 8.02 -17.11 -4.23
CA HIS A 46 9.41 -16.66 -4.19
C HIS A 46 9.73 -16.19 -2.77
N ALA A 47 10.05 -17.13 -1.88
CA ALA A 47 10.59 -16.83 -0.56
C ALA A 47 11.80 -15.91 -0.74
N LEU A 48 11.83 -14.81 0.03
CA LEU A 48 12.93 -13.86 -0.02
C LEU A 48 14.24 -14.55 0.35
N PRO A 49 15.36 -14.25 -0.34
CA PRO A 49 16.66 -14.78 0.05
C PRO A 49 17.01 -14.32 1.47
N ASP A 50 17.61 -15.19 2.27
CA ASP A 50 18.17 -14.81 3.57
C ASP A 50 19.44 -13.98 3.35
N LEU A 51 19.36 -12.69 3.73
CA LEU A 51 20.44 -11.71 3.60
C LEU A 51 20.99 -11.31 4.98
N GLY A 52 20.80 -12.18 5.98
CA GLY A 52 21.21 -11.92 7.36
C GLY A 52 20.25 -11.01 8.11
N PRO A 53 20.71 -10.36 9.21
CA PRO A 53 19.86 -9.55 10.08
C PRO A 53 19.09 -8.46 9.34
N ASP A 54 17.82 -8.26 9.69
CA ASP A 54 16.95 -7.22 9.13
C ASP A 54 16.48 -6.25 10.23
N PRO A 55 17.38 -5.38 10.74
CA PRO A 55 17.06 -4.46 11.83
C PRO A 55 16.00 -3.42 11.46
N LEU A 56 15.83 -3.15 10.16
CA LEU A 56 14.86 -2.19 9.63
C LEU A 56 13.53 -2.85 9.22
N LYS A 57 13.40 -4.18 9.34
CA LYS A 57 12.24 -4.97 8.92
C LYS A 57 11.86 -4.72 7.45
N LEU A 58 12.86 -4.62 6.59
CA LEU A 58 12.69 -4.33 5.17
C LEU A 58 12.03 -5.49 4.42
N ALA A 59 12.22 -6.75 4.83
CA ALA A 59 11.68 -7.92 4.14
C ALA A 59 10.19 -7.76 3.79
N ASP A 60 9.37 -7.45 4.79
CA ASP A 60 7.91 -7.25 4.66
C ASP A 60 7.54 -6.15 3.64
N LEU A 61 8.43 -5.16 3.40
CA LEU A 61 8.18 -4.09 2.43
C LEU A 61 8.28 -4.56 0.98
N PHE A 62 8.91 -5.71 0.73
CA PHE A 62 9.05 -6.31 -0.60
C PHE A 62 7.98 -7.37 -0.89
N ASP A 63 7.09 -7.66 0.05
CA ASP A 63 5.96 -8.55 -0.18
C ASP A 63 5.03 -8.00 -1.28
N GLY A 64 4.37 -8.91 -2.01
CA GLY A 64 3.43 -8.56 -3.08
C GLY A 64 4.09 -8.10 -4.38
N GLY A 65 5.22 -8.72 -4.76
CA GLY A 65 5.89 -8.52 -6.06
C GLY A 65 7.26 -7.83 -6.00
N GLY A 66 7.68 -7.36 -4.83
CA GLY A 66 8.98 -6.70 -4.63
C GLY A 66 10.18 -7.65 -4.49
N ALA A 67 9.98 -8.96 -4.39
CA ALA A 67 11.05 -9.93 -4.11
C ALA A 67 12.33 -9.78 -4.98
N PRO A 68 12.25 -9.52 -6.31
CA PRO A 68 13.44 -9.30 -7.13
C PRO A 68 14.28 -8.07 -6.73
N TRP A 69 13.68 -7.11 -6.04
CA TRP A 69 14.34 -5.88 -5.60
C TRP A 69 15.00 -6.00 -4.24
N TYR A 70 14.55 -6.94 -3.40
CA TYR A 70 15.07 -7.10 -2.04
C TYR A 70 16.60 -7.28 -1.97
N PRO A 71 17.22 -8.20 -2.74
CA PRO A 71 18.69 -8.36 -2.72
C PRO A 71 19.45 -7.16 -3.29
N ILE A 72 18.80 -6.33 -4.12
CA ILE A 72 19.41 -5.14 -4.71
C ILE A 72 19.38 -3.99 -3.69
N LEU A 73 18.26 -3.81 -2.99
CA LEU A 73 17.99 -2.59 -2.23
C LEU A 73 18.29 -2.73 -0.74
N LYS A 74 18.12 -3.90 -0.12
CA LYS A 74 18.38 -4.08 1.32
C LYS A 74 19.80 -3.60 1.70
N PRO A 75 20.89 -4.05 1.03
CA PRO A 75 22.24 -3.66 1.43
C PRO A 75 22.49 -2.16 1.28
N VAL A 76 21.90 -1.55 0.24
CA VAL A 76 22.08 -0.13 -0.07
C VAL A 76 21.34 0.75 0.93
N ILE A 77 20.11 0.37 1.29
CA ILE A 77 19.28 1.07 2.27
C ILE A 77 19.92 1.00 3.66
N GLU A 78 20.33 -0.19 4.10
CA GLU A 78 20.92 -0.38 5.44
C GLU A 78 22.29 0.28 5.59
N ALA A 79 23.04 0.45 4.49
CA ALA A 79 24.30 1.19 4.50
C ALA A 79 24.11 2.71 4.64
N GLN A 80 22.90 3.24 4.45
CA GLN A 80 22.68 4.68 4.58
C GLN A 80 22.64 5.12 6.04
N PRO A 81 23.27 6.25 6.39
CA PRO A 81 23.11 6.84 7.71
C PRO A 81 21.64 7.21 7.93
N GLU A 82 21.16 7.06 9.16
CA GLU A 82 19.81 7.45 9.56
C GLU A 82 18.69 6.68 8.83
N ALA A 83 18.96 5.51 8.22
CA ALA A 83 17.95 4.74 7.48
C ALA A 83 16.68 4.43 8.29
N ALA A 84 16.81 4.23 9.60
CA ALA A 84 15.68 4.05 10.51
C ALA A 84 14.68 5.22 10.47
N ASP A 85 15.16 6.45 10.26
CA ASP A 85 14.33 7.66 10.24
C ASP A 85 13.52 7.80 8.94
N PHE A 86 13.92 7.12 7.86
CA PHE A 86 13.26 7.23 6.56
C PHE A 86 12.42 6.02 6.19
N ILE A 87 12.82 4.81 6.63
CA ILE A 87 12.15 3.57 6.24
C ILE A 87 12.05 2.55 7.39
N GLY A 88 12.57 2.87 8.58
CA GLY A 88 12.45 2.02 9.75
C GLY A 88 11.01 1.92 10.28
N PRO A 89 10.72 0.89 11.09
CA PRO A 89 9.38 0.64 11.63
C PRO A 89 8.90 1.74 12.60
N THR A 90 9.83 2.53 13.15
CA THR A 90 9.56 3.62 14.09
C THR A 90 9.76 5.00 13.47
N ARG A 91 9.86 5.10 12.13
CA ARG A 91 10.05 6.38 11.45
C ARG A 91 8.92 7.35 11.77
N ASP A 92 9.18 8.65 11.61
CA ASP A 92 8.18 9.69 11.87
C ASP A 92 6.89 9.40 11.08
N PRO A 93 5.71 9.31 11.73
CA PRO A 93 4.43 9.04 11.07
C PRO A 93 4.01 10.14 10.08
N GLN A 94 4.63 11.33 10.14
CA GLN A 94 4.44 12.39 9.15
C GLN A 94 5.18 12.11 7.84
N ILE A 95 6.04 11.10 7.76
CA ILE A 95 6.72 10.73 6.52
C ILE A 95 5.76 9.97 5.59
N VAL A 96 5.52 10.55 4.43
CA VAL A 96 4.66 10.03 3.37
C VAL A 96 5.47 9.57 2.14
N PRO A 97 4.99 8.58 1.37
CA PRO A 97 3.80 7.74 1.63
C PRO A 97 3.99 6.92 2.91
N VAL A 98 2.97 6.23 3.40
CA VAL A 98 3.11 5.32 4.55
C VAL A 98 4.19 4.28 4.32
N ARG A 99 4.74 3.69 5.39
CA ARG A 99 5.99 2.90 5.31
C ARG A 99 5.87 1.76 4.31
N GLU A 100 4.77 1.04 4.41
CA GLU A 100 4.39 -0.13 3.62
C GLU A 100 4.24 0.22 2.12
N MET A 101 3.99 1.49 1.80
CA MET A 101 3.84 1.99 0.44
C MET A 101 5.10 2.60 -0.15
N THR A 102 6.19 2.74 0.61
CA THR A 102 7.35 3.50 0.14
C THR A 102 7.96 2.91 -1.12
N LEU A 103 7.95 1.58 -1.27
CA LEU A 103 8.52 0.85 -2.41
C LEU A 103 7.47 0.40 -3.43
N GLN A 104 6.23 0.91 -3.35
CA GLN A 104 5.09 0.40 -4.10
C GLN A 104 5.31 0.45 -5.61
N ALA A 105 5.95 1.51 -6.15
CA ALA A 105 6.20 1.63 -7.58
C ALA A 105 7.04 0.50 -8.20
N LEU A 106 7.82 -0.24 -7.40
CA LEU A 106 8.76 -1.25 -7.88
C LEU A 106 8.15 -2.66 -7.98
N LYS A 107 7.12 -2.93 -7.18
CA LYS A 107 6.48 -4.26 -7.08
C LYS A 107 5.77 -4.76 -8.35
N PRO A 108 5.18 -3.90 -9.21
CA PRO A 108 4.47 -4.32 -10.43
C PRO A 108 5.29 -5.12 -11.44
N THR A 109 6.59 -4.89 -11.52
CA THR A 109 7.39 -5.41 -12.64
C THR A 109 8.82 -5.69 -12.18
N PRO A 110 9.40 -6.86 -12.52
CA PRO A 110 10.78 -7.18 -12.19
C PRO A 110 11.74 -6.22 -12.91
N PRO A 111 12.99 -6.06 -12.42
CA PRO A 111 13.92 -5.05 -12.93
C PRO A 111 14.11 -5.03 -14.46
N HIS A 112 14.17 -6.18 -15.14
CA HIS A 112 14.38 -6.23 -16.60
C HIS A 112 13.15 -5.81 -17.42
N GLY A 113 11.94 -5.85 -16.84
CA GLY A 113 10.67 -5.64 -17.54
C GLY A 113 10.28 -4.17 -17.72
N TRP A 114 10.99 -3.22 -17.11
CA TRP A 114 10.73 -1.79 -17.28
C TRP A 114 11.17 -1.30 -18.65
N LYS A 115 10.29 -0.60 -19.36
CA LYS A 115 10.54 -0.02 -20.69
C LYS A 115 10.83 1.48 -20.61
N VAL A 116 10.09 2.18 -19.75
CA VAL A 116 10.19 3.62 -19.57
C VAL A 116 10.32 3.93 -18.08
N VAL A 117 11.21 4.84 -17.71
CA VAL A 117 11.32 5.35 -16.33
C VAL A 117 11.06 6.85 -16.35
N VAL A 118 10.08 7.28 -15.56
CA VAL A 118 9.72 8.70 -15.38
C VAL A 118 9.99 9.09 -13.94
N PHE A 119 10.76 10.16 -13.74
CA PHE A 119 11.10 10.65 -12.41
C PHE A 119 10.22 11.83 -11.97
N GLY A 120 9.48 11.64 -10.87
CA GLY A 120 8.95 12.71 -10.03
C GLY A 120 10.02 13.25 -9.07
N GLN A 121 9.72 14.34 -8.36
CA GLN A 121 10.64 14.90 -7.38
C GLN A 121 10.52 14.20 -6.02
N THR A 122 9.37 14.34 -5.36
CA THR A 122 9.02 13.72 -4.08
C THR A 122 7.52 13.39 -4.07
N PRO A 123 7.03 12.54 -3.16
CA PRO A 123 5.61 12.25 -3.04
C PRO A 123 4.79 13.51 -2.76
N TYR A 124 3.48 13.43 -2.99
CA TYR A 124 2.56 14.47 -2.53
C TYR A 124 2.64 14.59 -1.01
N PRO A 125 2.75 15.81 -0.45
CA PRO A 125 2.92 16.01 0.99
C PRO A 125 1.59 15.96 1.75
N ARG A 126 0.71 15.06 1.30
CA ARG A 126 -0.62 14.78 1.84
C ARG A 126 -0.72 13.28 1.99
N VAL A 127 -1.02 12.82 3.20
CA VAL A 127 -1.08 11.40 3.53
C VAL A 127 -2.12 10.71 2.63
N GLU A 128 -3.25 11.36 2.39
CA GLU A 128 -4.34 10.89 1.55
C GLU A 128 -4.06 10.84 0.04
N SER A 129 -2.93 11.41 -0.39
CA SER A 129 -2.53 11.43 -1.79
C SER A 129 -1.36 10.49 -2.10
N ALA A 130 -0.45 10.27 -1.15
CA ALA A 130 0.83 9.61 -1.41
C ALA A 130 0.70 8.08 -1.44
N THR A 131 0.72 7.50 -2.64
CA THR A 131 0.61 6.04 -2.89
C THR A 131 1.94 5.30 -2.98
N GLY A 132 3.06 6.03 -3.00
CA GLY A 132 4.37 5.48 -3.34
C GLY A 132 4.65 5.37 -4.85
N ILE A 133 3.66 5.67 -5.69
CA ILE A 133 3.80 5.80 -7.13
C ILE A 133 3.84 7.29 -7.47
N ALA A 134 4.82 7.73 -8.26
CA ALA A 134 4.95 9.13 -8.60
C ALA A 134 3.69 9.63 -9.34
N MET A 135 3.23 10.84 -8.97
CA MET A 135 2.10 11.53 -9.59
C MET A 135 0.71 10.88 -9.39
N PHE A 136 0.64 9.68 -8.81
CA PHE A 136 -0.62 9.04 -8.49
C PHE A 136 -1.19 9.58 -7.17
N ASP A 137 -2.11 10.55 -7.29
CA ASP A 137 -2.89 11.09 -6.17
C ASP A 137 -4.07 10.17 -5.87
N ASN A 138 -4.05 9.48 -4.72
CA ASN A 138 -5.13 8.55 -4.36
C ASN A 138 -6.50 9.22 -4.14
N THR A 139 -6.54 10.54 -3.95
CA THR A 139 -7.80 11.30 -3.86
C THR A 139 -8.47 11.54 -5.22
N PHE A 140 -7.85 11.05 -6.30
CA PHE A 140 -8.27 11.31 -7.66
C PHE A 140 -8.82 10.04 -8.33
N ASP A 141 -10.15 9.89 -8.26
CA ASP A 141 -10.89 8.69 -8.68
C ASP A 141 -11.66 8.85 -10.00
N SER A 142 -11.86 10.09 -10.46
CA SER A 142 -12.61 10.37 -11.68
C SER A 142 -12.12 11.60 -12.44
N TRP A 143 -12.07 11.50 -13.76
CA TRP A 143 -11.81 12.64 -14.66
C TRP A 143 -12.86 13.75 -14.54
N GLN A 144 -14.08 13.42 -14.10
CA GLN A 144 -15.17 14.37 -13.91
C GLN A 144 -15.07 15.12 -12.57
N SER A 145 -14.19 14.68 -11.66
CA SER A 145 -13.98 15.34 -10.38
C SER A 145 -13.52 16.79 -10.57
N SER A 146 -14.01 17.69 -9.72
CA SER A 146 -13.52 19.08 -9.65
C SER A 146 -12.01 19.13 -9.34
N ARG A 147 -11.49 18.08 -8.68
CA ARG A 147 -10.07 17.90 -8.40
C ARG A 147 -9.21 17.88 -9.67
N PHE A 148 -9.70 17.30 -10.77
CA PHE A 148 -8.99 17.29 -12.06
C PHE A 148 -8.70 18.71 -12.56
N SER A 149 -9.63 19.65 -12.34
CA SER A 149 -9.45 21.06 -12.72
C SER A 149 -8.44 21.77 -11.81
N GLN A 150 -8.21 21.30 -10.59
CA GLN A 150 -7.31 21.92 -9.61
C GLN A 150 -5.88 21.40 -9.72
N VAL A 151 -5.67 20.17 -10.19
CA VAL A 151 -4.33 19.56 -10.29
C VAL A 151 -3.72 19.88 -11.66
N VAL A 152 -2.91 20.93 -11.71
CA VAL A 152 -2.25 21.41 -12.94
C VAL A 152 -1.51 20.29 -13.67
N SER A 153 -0.67 19.54 -12.97
CA SER A 153 0.14 18.47 -13.56
C SER A 153 -0.70 17.39 -14.25
N MET A 154 -1.77 16.93 -13.60
CA MET A 154 -2.62 15.87 -14.14
C MET A 154 -3.41 16.34 -15.34
N ARG A 155 -3.95 17.57 -15.29
CA ARG A 155 -4.61 18.20 -16.44
C ARG A 155 -3.69 18.25 -17.66
N THR A 156 -2.44 18.66 -17.46
CA THR A 156 -1.50 18.91 -18.56
C THR A 156 -0.96 17.59 -19.13
N ILE A 157 -0.73 16.59 -18.27
CA ILE A 157 -0.43 15.21 -18.66
C ILE A 157 -1.55 14.65 -19.53
N MET A 158 -2.80 14.71 -19.07
CA MET A 158 -3.93 14.18 -19.84
C MET A 158 -4.18 14.96 -21.14
N LYS A 159 -4.00 16.28 -21.12
CA LYS A 159 -4.07 17.10 -22.34
C LYS A 159 -3.01 16.69 -23.35
N ALA A 160 -1.76 16.48 -22.92
CA ALA A 160 -0.69 15.99 -23.78
C ALA A 160 -0.96 14.57 -24.31
N ALA A 161 -1.51 13.68 -23.48
CA ALA A 161 -1.91 12.33 -23.89
C ALA A 161 -3.00 12.37 -24.95
N CYS A 162 -3.98 13.27 -24.80
CA CYS A 162 -4.99 13.49 -25.83
C CYS A 162 -4.35 14.02 -27.13
N HIS A 163 -3.45 15.02 -27.06
CA HIS A 163 -2.75 15.57 -28.24
C HIS A 163 -1.94 14.51 -29.01
N CYS A 164 -1.45 13.48 -28.32
CA CYS A 164 -0.76 12.36 -28.95
C CYS A 164 -1.69 11.45 -29.79
N GLU A 165 -2.97 11.37 -29.43
CA GLU A 165 -3.89 10.33 -29.95
C GLU A 165 -5.07 10.89 -30.76
N TYR A 166 -5.39 12.18 -30.63
CA TYR A 166 -6.54 12.80 -31.28
C TYR A 166 -6.20 14.15 -31.90
N ASP A 167 -6.76 14.37 -33.09
CA ASP A 167 -6.70 15.66 -33.79
C ASP A 167 -7.67 16.68 -33.16
N ASP A 168 -7.38 17.98 -33.30
CA ASP A 168 -8.22 19.12 -32.90
C ASP A 168 -8.76 19.07 -31.46
N ILE A 169 -7.87 19.21 -30.48
CA ILE A 169 -8.25 19.26 -29.05
C ILE A 169 -8.36 20.71 -28.59
N PRO A 170 -9.56 21.18 -28.23
CA PRO A 170 -9.73 22.50 -27.67
C PRO A 170 -9.08 22.60 -26.28
N GLY A 171 -8.57 23.78 -25.95
CA GLY A 171 -7.57 23.95 -24.90
C GLY A 171 -8.04 23.77 -23.45
N SER A 172 -9.34 23.58 -23.20
CA SER A 172 -9.91 23.58 -21.85
C SER A 172 -9.97 22.20 -21.20
N VAL A 173 -10.13 22.16 -19.88
CA VAL A 173 -10.33 20.90 -19.11
C VAL A 173 -11.59 20.16 -19.54
N ASN A 174 -12.63 20.89 -19.93
CA ASN A 174 -13.90 20.29 -20.32
C ASN A 174 -13.79 19.56 -21.65
N ASP A 175 -12.92 20.02 -22.54
CA ASP A 175 -12.63 19.37 -23.81
C ASP A 175 -11.91 18.04 -23.59
N VAL A 176 -10.89 18.05 -22.72
CA VAL A 176 -10.20 16.82 -22.29
C VAL A 176 -11.21 15.84 -21.68
N ARG A 177 -12.09 16.28 -20.77
CA ARG A 177 -13.15 15.43 -20.20
C ARG A 177 -14.08 14.84 -21.27
N ALA A 178 -14.46 15.64 -22.27
CA ALA A 178 -15.32 15.20 -23.35
C ALA A 178 -14.63 14.11 -24.20
N ILE A 179 -13.34 14.27 -24.50
CA ILE A 179 -12.54 13.28 -25.24
C ILE A 179 -12.41 11.98 -24.46
N LEU A 180 -12.04 12.06 -23.17
CA LEU A 180 -11.88 10.88 -22.31
C LEU A 180 -13.19 10.10 -22.20
N LYS A 181 -14.32 10.80 -22.03
CA LYS A 181 -15.65 10.19 -21.99
C LYS A 181 -16.06 9.59 -23.35
N LYS A 182 -15.89 10.34 -24.44
CA LYS A 182 -16.26 9.92 -25.80
C LYS A 182 -15.53 8.65 -26.22
N ASN A 183 -14.26 8.53 -25.84
CA ASN A 183 -13.43 7.39 -26.21
C ASN A 183 -13.41 6.27 -25.15
N ASN A 184 -14.25 6.37 -24.12
CA ASN A 184 -14.35 5.38 -23.04
C ASN A 184 -13.00 5.08 -22.38
N ILE A 185 -12.21 6.12 -22.12
CA ILE A 185 -10.92 6.00 -21.44
C ILE A 185 -11.14 5.61 -19.98
N VAL A 186 -10.33 4.68 -19.48
CA VAL A 186 -10.35 4.20 -18.10
C VAL A 186 -10.22 5.33 -17.08
N GLN A 187 -10.74 5.16 -15.87
CA GLN A 187 -10.64 6.17 -14.80
C GLN A 187 -9.20 6.24 -14.23
N PRO A 188 -8.83 7.32 -13.50
CA PRO A 188 -7.42 7.55 -13.11
C PRO A 188 -6.70 6.38 -12.43
N PRO A 189 -7.29 5.64 -11.46
CA PRO A 189 -6.58 4.51 -10.84
C PRO A 189 -6.19 3.42 -11.85
N GLU A 190 -7.11 3.10 -12.75
CA GLU A 190 -6.92 2.12 -13.82
C GLU A 190 -5.96 2.64 -14.91
N TRP A 191 -5.90 3.96 -15.12
CA TRP A 191 -4.93 4.59 -16.01
C TRP A 191 -3.49 4.43 -15.52
N PHE A 192 -3.23 4.64 -14.23
CA PHE A 192 -1.92 4.36 -13.62
C PHE A 192 -1.58 2.87 -13.66
N MET A 193 -2.58 2.01 -13.43
CA MET A 193 -2.45 0.56 -13.53
C MET A 193 -1.94 0.13 -14.91
N ALA A 194 -2.56 0.66 -15.96
CA ALA A 194 -2.21 0.33 -17.34
C ALA A 194 -0.78 0.77 -17.71
N MET A 195 -0.32 1.91 -17.20
CA MET A 195 1.07 2.35 -17.41
C MET A 195 2.07 1.40 -16.73
N LEU A 196 1.83 1.04 -15.47
CA LEU A 196 2.70 0.11 -14.73
C LEU A 196 2.73 -1.27 -15.40
N ALA A 197 1.57 -1.79 -15.82
CA ALA A 197 1.45 -3.08 -16.50
C ALA A 197 2.16 -3.11 -17.86
N GLN A 198 2.30 -1.97 -18.53
CA GLN A 198 3.02 -1.84 -19.80
C GLN A 198 4.54 -1.60 -19.60
N GLY A 199 5.03 -1.57 -18.36
CA GLY A 199 6.44 -1.37 -18.04
C GLY A 199 6.85 0.10 -17.94
N VAL A 200 5.95 1.00 -17.55
CA VAL A 200 6.27 2.41 -17.25
C VAL A 200 6.45 2.58 -15.75
N LEU A 201 7.70 2.77 -15.30
CA LEU A 201 8.03 3.03 -13.90
C LEU A 201 7.84 4.51 -13.57
N LEU A 202 6.91 4.81 -12.66
CA LEU A 202 6.67 6.16 -12.14
C LEU A 202 7.28 6.29 -10.74
N LEU A 203 8.50 6.81 -10.67
CA LEU A 203 9.31 6.81 -9.44
C LEU A 203 9.66 8.23 -8.99
N ASN A 204 9.62 8.53 -7.70
CA ASN A 204 10.11 9.82 -7.19
C ASN A 204 11.61 9.74 -6.90
N ALA A 205 12.37 10.80 -7.22
CA ALA A 205 13.79 10.91 -6.91
C ALA A 205 14.09 10.93 -5.40
N GLY A 206 13.16 11.45 -4.60
CA GLY A 206 13.07 11.17 -3.17
C GLY A 206 11.83 10.32 -2.94
N MET A 207 11.96 9.11 -2.40
CA MET A 207 10.83 8.18 -2.28
C MET A 207 9.92 8.50 -1.08
N THR A 208 10.32 9.44 -0.24
CA THR A 208 9.52 9.94 0.90
C THR A 208 9.60 11.46 0.99
N CYS A 209 8.65 12.09 1.68
CA CYS A 209 8.72 13.46 2.16
C CYS A 209 7.95 13.63 3.47
N HIS A 210 8.09 14.75 4.16
CA HIS A 210 7.22 15.07 5.29
C HIS A 210 5.86 15.62 4.80
N ALA A 211 4.79 15.16 5.42
CA ALA A 211 3.45 15.71 5.28
C ALA A 211 3.39 17.14 5.83
N GLY A 212 2.75 18.06 5.12
CA GLY A 212 2.64 19.47 5.51
C GLY A 212 2.86 20.47 4.36
N GLY A 213 2.38 21.71 4.56
CA GLY A 213 2.40 22.78 3.56
C GLY A 213 3.77 23.43 3.30
N GLN A 214 3.87 24.09 2.16
CA GLN A 214 5.09 24.45 1.41
C GLN A 214 6.20 25.26 2.14
N GLY A 215 5.97 25.84 3.31
CA GLY A 215 6.88 26.82 3.92
C GLY A 215 8.14 26.28 4.64
N LYS A 216 8.15 25.02 5.09
CA LYS A 216 9.31 24.34 5.75
C LYS A 216 9.88 23.18 4.92
N GLN A 217 9.43 23.04 3.68
CA GLN A 217 9.48 21.80 2.93
C GLN A 217 10.75 21.61 2.11
N GLU A 218 11.41 22.68 1.64
CA GLU A 218 12.62 22.55 0.81
C GLU A 218 13.81 21.94 1.56
N VAL A 219 14.05 22.37 2.80
CA VAL A 219 15.16 21.84 3.62
C VAL A 219 14.87 20.38 4.01
N ALA A 220 13.64 20.05 4.38
CA ALA A 220 13.23 18.67 4.68
C ALA A 220 13.32 17.78 3.43
N ASN A 221 12.85 18.25 2.28
CA ASN A 221 12.91 17.52 1.01
C ASN A 221 14.34 17.29 0.54
N SER A 222 15.25 18.24 0.77
CA SER A 222 16.66 18.03 0.42
C SER A 222 17.30 16.88 1.22
N LYS A 223 16.92 16.68 2.49
CA LYS A 223 17.34 15.51 3.28
C LYS A 223 16.80 14.20 2.71
N HIS A 224 15.51 14.15 2.37
CA HIS A 224 14.93 12.95 1.74
C HIS A 224 15.57 12.64 0.39
N LEU A 225 15.77 13.64 -0.46
CA LEU A 225 16.44 13.47 -1.75
C LEU A 225 17.88 12.96 -1.57
N LYS A 226 18.60 13.48 -0.56
CA LYS A 226 19.95 13.02 -0.24
C LYS A 226 19.97 11.57 0.22
N PHE A 227 19.06 11.18 1.12
CA PHE A 227 18.93 9.82 1.62
C PHE A 227 18.61 8.81 0.51
N TRP A 228 17.62 9.13 -0.33
CA TRP A 228 17.13 8.20 -1.36
C TRP A 228 18.05 8.12 -2.58
N ARG A 229 18.94 9.08 -2.80
CA ARG A 229 19.78 9.13 -4.00
C ARG A 229 20.58 7.83 -4.23
N PRO A 230 21.33 7.26 -3.27
CA PRO A 230 22.03 5.98 -3.48
C PRO A 230 21.09 4.82 -3.79
N VAL A 231 19.87 4.83 -3.23
CA VAL A 231 18.83 3.83 -3.52
C VAL A 231 18.31 3.97 -4.95
N ILE A 232 18.09 5.20 -5.43
CA ILE A 232 17.72 5.46 -6.83
C ILE A 232 18.83 5.00 -7.78
N GLU A 233 20.09 5.26 -7.44
CA GLU A 233 21.25 4.77 -8.20
C GLU A 233 21.25 3.23 -8.27
N ALA A 234 20.95 2.56 -7.16
CA ALA A 234 20.83 1.10 -7.09
C ALA A 234 19.64 0.56 -7.90
N ILE A 235 18.50 1.26 -7.92
CA ILE A 235 17.35 0.90 -8.75
C ILE A 235 17.73 0.96 -10.23
N VAL A 236 18.30 2.07 -10.69
CA VAL A 236 18.70 2.25 -12.10
C VAL A 236 19.74 1.20 -12.50
N ARG A 237 20.77 1.00 -11.66
CA ARG A 237 21.79 -0.03 -11.86
C ARG A 237 21.18 -1.42 -11.92
N GLY A 238 20.24 -1.74 -11.03
CA GLY A 238 19.54 -3.02 -11.00
C GLY A 238 18.74 -3.29 -12.27
N ILE A 239 18.08 -2.27 -12.83
CA ILE A 239 17.37 -2.35 -14.11
C ILE A 239 18.36 -2.64 -15.25
N LEU A 240 19.42 -1.83 -15.37
CA LEU A 240 20.41 -1.98 -16.43
C LEU A 240 21.14 -3.33 -16.36
N GLN A 241 21.53 -3.76 -15.15
CA GLN A 241 22.15 -5.07 -14.93
C GLN A 241 21.21 -6.21 -15.34
N ALA A 242 19.95 -6.19 -14.87
CA ALA A 242 18.99 -7.25 -15.19
C ALA A 242 18.69 -7.32 -16.70
N LYS A 243 18.65 -6.17 -17.40
CA LYS A 243 18.54 -6.15 -18.86
C LYS A 243 19.79 -6.71 -19.54
N ALA A 244 20.99 -6.30 -19.10
CA ALA A 244 22.24 -6.80 -19.64
C ALA A 244 22.36 -8.32 -19.48
N ASP A 245 21.97 -8.87 -18.32
CA ASP A 245 21.97 -10.30 -18.06
C ASP A 245 20.95 -11.04 -18.91
N LYS A 246 19.76 -10.47 -19.12
CA LYS A 246 18.76 -11.05 -20.04
C LYS A 246 19.24 -11.07 -21.49
N ILE A 247 19.92 -10.01 -21.94
CA ILE A 247 20.54 -9.96 -23.27
C ILE A 247 21.61 -11.05 -23.42
N LYS A 248 22.45 -11.26 -22.39
CA LYS A 248 23.46 -12.34 -22.39
C LYS A 248 22.83 -13.72 -22.41
N GLU A 249 21.79 -13.96 -21.61
CA GLU A 249 21.07 -15.24 -21.52
C GLU A 249 20.47 -15.65 -22.86
N VAL A 250 19.83 -14.70 -23.56
CA VAL A 250 19.12 -14.96 -24.83
C VAL A 250 20.07 -14.93 -26.05
N GLY A 251 21.31 -14.46 -25.88
CA GLY A 251 22.39 -14.58 -26.87
C GLY A 251 22.24 -13.73 -28.16
N THR A 252 21.14 -12.99 -28.33
CA THR A 252 20.92 -12.07 -29.47
C THR A 252 20.09 -10.84 -29.07
N ASN A 253 20.35 -9.71 -29.72
CA ASN A 253 19.49 -8.51 -29.70
C ASN A 253 18.25 -8.79 -30.60
N PRO A 254 17.01 -8.34 -30.27
CA PRO A 254 15.76 -8.96 -30.74
C PRO A 254 15.49 -9.05 -32.25
N LYS A 255 16.25 -8.37 -33.12
CA LYS A 255 15.89 -8.29 -34.55
C LYS A 255 16.09 -9.58 -35.36
N SER A 256 16.97 -10.50 -34.97
CA SER A 256 17.29 -11.62 -35.88
C SER A 256 16.34 -12.81 -35.79
N LYS A 257 15.60 -13.02 -34.68
CA LYS A 257 14.67 -14.16 -34.51
C LYS A 257 13.54 -13.90 -33.48
N LYS A 258 12.84 -12.76 -33.46
CA LYS A 258 11.56 -12.68 -32.72
C LYS A 258 10.63 -13.76 -33.30
N LYS A 259 10.40 -14.87 -32.57
CA LYS A 259 9.37 -15.83 -32.96
C LYS A 259 8.03 -15.09 -32.91
N LYS A 260 7.14 -15.42 -33.84
CA LYS A 260 5.78 -14.86 -33.87
C LYS A 260 5.06 -15.22 -32.56
N GLY A 261 5.10 -14.32 -31.57
CA GLY A 261 4.58 -14.55 -30.22
C GLY A 261 5.46 -14.10 -29.04
N ASP A 262 6.73 -13.73 -29.26
CA ASP A 262 7.62 -13.19 -28.21
C ASP A 262 7.41 -11.68 -28.01
N ASP A 263 6.86 -11.30 -26.86
CA ASP A 263 6.42 -9.93 -26.49
C ASP A 263 7.28 -9.28 -25.37
N GLU A 264 8.45 -9.83 -25.06
CA GLU A 264 9.30 -9.29 -23.98
C GLU A 264 10.27 -8.21 -24.49
N ASP A 265 10.05 -6.96 -24.05
CA ASP A 265 10.88 -5.80 -24.40
C ASP A 265 12.03 -5.59 -23.38
N TYR A 266 13.09 -6.39 -23.49
CA TYR A 266 14.26 -6.33 -22.60
C TYR A 266 15.54 -5.72 -23.22
N GLY A 267 15.53 -5.37 -24.51
CA GLY A 267 16.70 -4.92 -25.26
C GLY A 267 17.14 -3.46 -25.02
N GLY A 268 16.30 -2.65 -24.37
CA GLY A 268 16.61 -1.25 -24.08
C GLY A 268 15.73 -0.63 -23.01
N ILE A 269 15.92 0.68 -22.79
CA ILE A 269 15.15 1.48 -21.84
C ILE A 269 15.11 2.96 -22.24
N VAL A 270 13.98 3.62 -21.98
CA VAL A 270 13.81 5.06 -22.16
C VAL A 270 13.73 5.76 -20.81
N PHE A 271 14.55 6.79 -20.59
CA PHE A 271 14.46 7.68 -19.43
C PHE A 271 13.77 9.00 -19.81
N ALA A 272 12.65 9.30 -19.15
CA ALA A 272 11.88 10.52 -19.36
C ALA A 272 12.17 11.56 -18.27
N TRP A 273 12.69 12.71 -18.67
CA TRP A 273 13.13 13.79 -17.77
C TRP A 273 12.18 14.99 -17.84
N TRP A 274 11.39 15.20 -16.78
CA TRP A 274 10.39 16.27 -16.75
C TRP A 274 10.85 17.47 -15.91
N GLY A 275 11.37 18.49 -16.60
CA GLY A 275 11.80 19.75 -16.02
C GLY A 275 13.27 19.78 -15.59
N THR A 276 13.73 20.98 -15.29
CA THR A 276 15.14 21.25 -14.95
C THR A 276 15.59 20.63 -13.63
N GLY A 277 14.65 20.37 -12.70
CA GLY A 277 14.92 19.70 -11.43
C GLY A 277 15.41 18.26 -11.57
N ALA A 278 15.18 17.61 -12.71
CA ALA A 278 15.62 16.24 -12.97
C ALA A 278 17.07 16.15 -13.50
N LYS A 279 17.66 17.27 -13.96
CA LYS A 279 19.01 17.31 -14.54
C LYS A 279 20.12 16.72 -13.66
N PRO A 280 20.14 16.94 -12.32
CA PRO A 280 21.16 16.32 -11.48
C PRO A 280 21.09 14.78 -11.51
N LEU A 281 19.89 14.22 -11.53
CA LEU A 281 19.69 12.77 -11.61
C LEU A 281 20.01 12.24 -13.01
N GLN A 282 19.65 12.98 -14.05
CA GLN A 282 19.99 12.63 -15.43
C GLN A 282 21.50 12.38 -15.61
N LYS A 283 22.36 13.28 -15.12
CA LYS A 283 23.82 13.13 -15.19
C LYS A 283 24.33 11.87 -14.49
N ILE A 284 23.65 11.45 -13.43
CA ILE A 284 24.00 10.23 -12.70
C ILE A 284 23.63 9.01 -13.55
N VAL A 285 22.43 9.02 -14.14
CA VAL A 285 21.97 7.93 -15.02
C VAL A 285 22.85 7.80 -16.27
N GLU A 286 23.22 8.91 -16.91
CA GLU A 286 24.17 8.93 -18.05
C GLU A 286 25.54 8.33 -17.67
N LYS A 287 25.99 8.54 -16.42
CA LYS A 287 27.21 7.89 -15.92
C LYS A 287 27.02 6.39 -15.70
N LEU A 288 25.89 5.98 -15.13
CA LEU A 288 25.59 4.56 -14.87
C LEU A 288 25.42 3.78 -16.17
N GLU A 289 24.82 4.38 -17.21
CA GLU A 289 24.68 3.81 -18.55
C GLU A 289 26.02 3.33 -19.11
N GLY A 290 27.10 4.10 -18.93
CA GLY A 290 28.44 3.75 -19.40
C GLY A 290 29.00 2.44 -18.80
N GLU A 291 28.42 1.95 -17.70
CA GLU A 291 28.77 0.67 -17.09
C GLU A 291 28.08 -0.53 -17.76
N PHE A 292 27.08 -0.27 -18.62
CA PHE A 292 26.23 -1.29 -19.26
C PHE A 292 26.14 -1.10 -20.79
N PRO A 293 27.27 -1.18 -21.54
CA PRO A 293 27.31 -0.87 -22.97
C PRO A 293 26.47 -1.80 -23.86
N THR A 294 26.00 -2.93 -23.33
CA THR A 294 25.12 -3.87 -24.04
C THR A 294 23.65 -3.46 -24.03
N VAL A 295 23.25 -2.57 -23.12
CA VAL A 295 21.86 -2.11 -22.99
C VAL A 295 21.70 -0.81 -23.76
N GLN A 296 20.73 -0.75 -24.68
CA GLN A 296 20.44 0.48 -25.41
C GLN A 296 19.63 1.44 -24.52
N VAL A 297 20.08 2.68 -24.38
CA VAL A 297 19.45 3.68 -23.51
C VAL A 297 19.12 4.93 -24.32
N THR A 298 17.87 5.42 -24.19
CA THR A 298 17.42 6.68 -24.82
C THR A 298 16.91 7.66 -23.77
N HIS A 299 17.28 8.94 -23.89
CA HIS A 299 16.89 10.00 -22.96
C HIS A 299 15.94 10.98 -23.66
N VAL A 300 14.77 11.21 -23.07
CA VAL A 300 13.73 12.10 -23.61
C VAL A 300 13.43 13.20 -22.59
N THR A 301 13.60 14.48 -22.96
CA THR A 301 13.51 15.61 -22.02
C THR A 301 12.36 16.53 -22.38
N HIS A 302 11.53 16.86 -21.38
CA HIS A 302 10.40 17.78 -21.53
C HIS A 302 10.30 18.77 -20.36
N HIS A 303 9.40 19.73 -20.48
CA HIS A 303 9.08 20.67 -19.42
C HIS A 303 8.48 19.98 -18.18
N ASN A 304 8.41 20.67 -17.05
CA ASN A 304 7.74 20.13 -15.88
C ASN A 304 6.21 20.35 -16.01
N PRO A 305 5.37 19.30 -15.93
CA PRO A 305 3.92 19.46 -16.09
C PRO A 305 3.27 20.30 -14.99
N ALA A 306 3.81 20.31 -13.76
CA ALA A 306 3.28 21.12 -12.68
C ALA A 306 3.69 22.59 -12.78
N ALA A 307 4.94 22.87 -13.16
CA ALA A 307 5.50 24.23 -13.18
C ALA A 307 5.29 24.98 -14.51
N ASN A 308 5.16 24.25 -15.63
CA ASN A 308 5.14 24.82 -16.98
C ASN A 308 3.90 24.38 -17.77
N GLY A 309 2.78 24.12 -17.09
CA GLY A 309 1.63 23.36 -17.59
C GLY A 309 1.19 23.55 -19.06
N GLU A 310 0.89 24.78 -19.48
CA GLU A 310 0.48 25.02 -20.89
C GLU A 310 1.64 24.79 -21.86
N VAL A 311 2.88 25.12 -21.49
CA VAL A 311 4.05 24.81 -22.32
C VAL A 311 4.24 23.30 -22.44
N PHE A 312 4.10 22.55 -21.35
CA PHE A 312 4.20 21.08 -21.36
C PHE A 312 3.19 20.43 -22.32
N SER A 313 1.97 20.97 -22.39
CA SER A 313 0.91 20.41 -23.25
C SER A 313 0.89 21.01 -24.66
N ALA A 314 1.39 22.24 -24.86
CA ALA A 314 1.40 22.94 -26.15
C ALA A 314 2.69 22.72 -26.96
N SER A 315 3.81 22.37 -26.32
CA SER A 315 5.12 22.23 -26.99
C SER A 315 5.32 20.91 -27.76
N GLY A 316 4.27 20.10 -27.93
CA GLY A 316 4.29 18.90 -28.78
C GLY A 316 4.21 17.57 -28.04
N ASN A 317 3.57 16.61 -28.71
CA ASN A 317 3.88 15.17 -28.88
C ASN A 317 4.67 14.38 -27.83
N HIS A 318 4.69 14.76 -26.55
CA HIS A 318 5.46 14.10 -25.48
C HIS A 318 5.39 12.57 -25.49
N PHE A 319 4.16 12.05 -25.49
CA PHE A 319 3.90 10.61 -25.46
C PHE A 319 4.21 9.93 -26.79
N LYS A 320 4.16 10.68 -27.90
CA LYS A 320 4.61 10.22 -29.21
C LYS A 320 6.13 10.13 -29.23
N ASP A 321 6.85 11.12 -28.72
CA ASP A 321 8.32 11.11 -28.66
C ASP A 321 8.83 9.94 -27.82
N LEU A 322 8.15 9.59 -26.72
CA LEU A 322 8.43 8.39 -25.94
C LEU A 322 8.20 7.09 -26.75
N ASN A 323 7.10 7.02 -27.51
CA ASN A 323 6.81 5.87 -28.37
C ASN A 323 7.76 5.77 -29.58
N ASP A 324 8.17 6.91 -30.15
CA ASP A 324 9.17 6.97 -31.21
C ASP A 324 10.53 6.47 -30.68
N ALA A 325 10.94 6.91 -29.49
CA ALA A 325 12.14 6.42 -28.80
C ALA A 325 12.09 4.92 -28.51
N LEU A 326 10.94 4.37 -28.08
CA LEU A 326 10.76 2.93 -27.93
C LEU A 326 10.88 2.20 -29.29
N GLY A 327 10.35 2.79 -30.36
CA GLY A 327 10.47 2.26 -31.72
C GLY A 327 11.91 2.21 -32.22
N GLU A 328 12.72 3.22 -31.91
CA GLU A 328 14.16 3.23 -32.20
C GLU A 328 14.90 2.09 -31.48
N LEU A 329 14.42 1.69 -30.30
CA LEU A 329 14.92 0.58 -29.50
C LEU A 329 14.31 -0.79 -29.89
N ASP A 330 13.48 -0.86 -30.92
CA ASP A 330 12.73 -2.08 -31.33
C ASP A 330 11.79 -2.63 -30.24
N MET A 331 11.26 -1.73 -29.40
CA MET A 331 10.35 -2.07 -28.30
C MET A 331 8.92 -1.70 -28.66
N ASN A 332 7.94 -2.43 -28.09
CA ASN A 332 6.54 -2.11 -28.32
C ASN A 332 6.18 -0.72 -27.74
N PRO A 333 5.35 0.07 -28.44
CA PRO A 333 4.90 1.36 -27.95
C PRO A 333 3.98 1.20 -26.74
N ILE A 334 3.84 2.26 -25.94
CA ILE A 334 2.90 2.34 -24.83
C ILE A 334 1.56 2.88 -25.33
N CYS A 335 0.47 2.26 -24.89
CA CYS A 335 -0.89 2.79 -24.98
C CYS A 335 -1.12 3.76 -23.81
N TRP A 336 -1.04 5.05 -24.09
CA TRP A 336 -1.17 6.13 -23.10
C TRP A 336 -2.61 6.50 -22.74
N LEU A 337 -3.59 6.10 -23.56
CA LEU A 337 -5.02 6.31 -23.31
C LEU A 337 -5.79 4.99 -23.48
N PRO A 338 -5.61 4.02 -22.57
CA PRO A 338 -6.31 2.74 -22.63
C PRO A 338 -7.81 2.93 -22.39
N LYS A 339 -8.61 2.15 -23.10
CA LYS A 339 -10.07 2.13 -22.98
C LYS A 339 -10.52 1.11 -21.94
N VAL A 340 -11.71 1.31 -21.37
CA VAL A 340 -12.34 0.30 -20.49
C VAL A 340 -12.42 -1.04 -21.22
N GLY A 341 -11.96 -2.10 -20.56
CA GLY A 341 -11.87 -3.45 -21.13
C GLY A 341 -10.53 -3.79 -21.78
N TRP A 342 -9.51 -2.93 -21.69
CA TRP A 342 -8.14 -3.21 -22.13
C TRP A 342 -7.52 -4.45 -21.44
N ASP A 343 -8.07 -4.85 -20.29
CA ASP A 343 -7.64 -5.98 -19.46
C ASP A 343 -8.35 -7.30 -19.80
N ALA A 344 -9.12 -7.39 -20.89
CA ALA A 344 -9.84 -8.60 -21.33
C ALA A 344 -9.19 -9.28 -22.56
N VAL A 345 -9.17 -10.62 -22.60
CA VAL A 345 -8.69 -11.37 -23.79
C VAL A 345 -9.61 -11.02 -24.97
N PRO A 346 -9.09 -10.58 -26.13
CA PRO A 346 -9.94 -10.33 -27.29
C PRO A 346 -10.66 -11.62 -27.72
N ALA A 347 -11.99 -11.69 -27.56
CA ALA A 347 -12.78 -12.87 -27.88
C ALA A 347 -12.92 -13.15 -29.39
N SER A 348 -12.45 -12.25 -30.26
CA SER A 348 -12.41 -12.44 -31.70
C SER A 348 -11.38 -11.49 -32.31
N GLY A 349 -10.60 -11.96 -33.28
CA GLY A 349 -9.47 -11.25 -33.90
C GLY A 349 -9.81 -10.00 -34.73
N LYS A 350 -10.65 -9.10 -34.21
CA LYS A 350 -10.86 -7.74 -34.70
C LYS A 350 -10.78 -6.77 -33.52
N THR A 351 -9.56 -6.37 -33.19
CA THR A 351 -9.23 -5.26 -32.30
C THR A 351 -9.23 -3.95 -33.08
N ASP A 352 -9.60 -2.83 -32.43
CA ASP A 352 -9.33 -1.50 -32.98
C ASP A 352 -7.80 -1.33 -33.07
N LYS A 353 -7.24 -0.67 -34.10
CA LYS A 353 -5.76 -0.52 -34.29
C LYS A 353 -5.03 0.09 -33.08
N ARG A 354 -5.79 0.69 -32.15
CA ARG A 354 -5.33 1.29 -30.89
C ARG A 354 -5.21 0.28 -29.75
N ASP A 355 -6.09 -0.71 -29.71
CA ASP A 355 -6.03 -1.81 -28.74
C ASP A 355 -4.90 -2.80 -29.10
N ASP A 356 -4.45 -2.80 -30.36
CA ASP A 356 -3.27 -3.54 -30.85
C ASP A 356 -1.93 -3.09 -30.23
N ARG A 357 -1.86 -1.90 -29.64
CA ARG A 357 -0.64 -1.43 -28.94
C ARG A 357 -0.46 -2.06 -27.56
N MET A 358 -1.51 -2.67 -27.01
CA MET A 358 -1.41 -3.39 -25.74
C MET A 358 -0.74 -4.74 -25.99
N SER A 359 0.50 -4.93 -25.49
CA SER A 359 1.20 -6.20 -25.67
C SER A 359 0.51 -7.34 -24.90
N LYS A 360 0.69 -8.59 -25.34
CA LYS A 360 0.21 -9.75 -24.58
C LYS A 360 0.89 -9.85 -23.22
N SER A 361 2.11 -9.31 -23.09
CA SER A 361 2.81 -9.18 -21.81
C SER A 361 2.08 -8.22 -20.85
N ALA A 362 1.57 -7.08 -21.35
CA ALA A 362 0.77 -6.16 -20.54
C ALA A 362 -0.60 -6.78 -20.17
N PHE A 363 -1.20 -7.57 -21.07
CA PHE A 363 -2.40 -8.35 -20.78
C PHE A 363 -2.15 -9.42 -19.69
N LYS A 364 -1.05 -10.18 -19.79
CA LYS A 364 -0.66 -11.16 -18.76
C LYS A 364 -0.38 -10.47 -17.41
N ALA A 365 0.11 -9.23 -17.45
CA ALA A 365 0.32 -8.42 -16.27
C ALA A 365 -0.97 -7.88 -15.65
N SER A 366 -2.01 -7.62 -16.44
CA SER A 366 -3.26 -7.00 -15.96
C SER A 366 -3.95 -7.80 -14.85
N ALA A 367 -3.93 -9.13 -14.91
CA ALA A 367 -4.57 -10.02 -13.95
C ALA A 367 -4.00 -9.88 -12.53
N HIS A 368 -2.67 -9.75 -12.38
CA HIS A 368 -2.06 -9.48 -11.07
C HIS A 368 -2.11 -7.98 -10.72
N MET A 369 -2.11 -7.09 -11.73
CA MET A 369 -2.12 -5.64 -11.51
C MET A 369 -3.44 -5.11 -10.95
N LYS A 370 -4.57 -5.73 -11.32
CA LYS A 370 -5.89 -5.40 -10.78
C LYS A 370 -5.96 -5.63 -9.27
N ASN A 371 -5.43 -6.76 -8.81
CA ASN A 371 -5.25 -7.03 -7.39
C ASN A 371 -4.25 -6.03 -6.78
N PHE A 372 -3.17 -5.69 -7.47
CA PHE A 372 -2.14 -4.77 -6.96
C PHE A 372 -2.68 -3.36 -6.67
N ILE A 373 -3.40 -2.71 -7.59
CA ILE A 373 -3.94 -1.36 -7.36
C ILE A 373 -5.09 -1.39 -6.39
N GLN A 374 -6.00 -2.38 -6.45
CA GLN A 374 -7.05 -2.52 -5.45
C GLN A 374 -6.46 -2.68 -4.05
N THR A 375 -5.46 -3.56 -3.88
CA THR A 375 -4.72 -3.71 -2.62
C THR A 375 -3.97 -2.43 -2.24
N THR A 376 -3.42 -1.68 -3.20
CA THR A 376 -2.77 -0.38 -2.92
C THR A 376 -3.80 0.64 -2.41
N GLN A 377 -4.94 0.77 -3.08
CA GLN A 377 -6.01 1.70 -2.69
C GLN A 377 -6.67 1.27 -1.38
N ASP A 378 -6.85 -0.04 -1.16
CA ASP A 378 -7.40 -0.61 0.08
C ASP A 378 -6.43 -0.50 1.24
N LEU A 379 -5.12 -0.70 1.04
CA LEU A 379 -4.09 -0.45 2.04
C LEU A 379 -4.07 1.03 2.42
N HIS A 380 -4.14 1.91 1.41
CA HIS A 380 -4.19 3.36 1.62
C HIS A 380 -5.48 3.78 2.33
N LYS A 381 -6.61 3.20 1.95
CA LYS A 381 -7.93 3.46 2.53
C LYS A 381 -8.03 2.89 3.94
N SER A 382 -7.54 1.69 4.20
CA SER A 382 -7.35 1.07 5.52
C SER A 382 -6.53 2.00 6.41
N PHE A 383 -5.43 2.55 5.90
CA PHE A 383 -4.63 3.52 6.62
C PHE A 383 -5.39 4.84 6.85
N LEU A 384 -6.02 5.42 5.83
CA LEU A 384 -6.87 6.62 5.93
C LEU A 384 -8.09 6.45 6.84
N GLU A 385 -8.63 5.24 6.96
CA GLU A 385 -9.80 4.93 7.77
C GLU A 385 -9.43 4.59 9.21
N ARG A 386 -8.27 3.96 9.44
CA ARG A 386 -7.56 3.98 10.73
C ARG A 386 -7.27 5.43 11.15
N LEU A 387 -6.85 6.27 10.20
CA LEU A 387 -6.66 7.69 10.41
C LEU A 387 -7.98 8.48 10.56
N SER A 388 -9.15 7.94 10.18
CA SER A 388 -10.41 8.72 10.12
C SER A 388 -11.63 8.03 10.74
N GLY A 389 -11.45 7.10 11.69
CA GLY A 389 -12.50 6.34 12.41
C GLY A 389 -13.61 7.15 13.12
N ALA A 390 -13.65 8.47 12.93
CA ALA A 390 -14.65 9.43 13.37
C ALA A 390 -15.60 9.92 12.26
N LYS A 391 -15.66 9.27 11.08
CA LYS A 391 -16.59 9.71 10.01
C LYS A 391 -18.07 9.72 10.45
N ASN A 392 -18.47 8.98 11.47
CA ASN A 392 -19.88 8.82 11.93
C ASN A 392 -20.15 9.22 13.39
N GLU A 393 -19.48 10.23 13.95
CA GLU A 393 -19.88 10.83 15.24
C GLU A 393 -21.10 11.76 15.07
N LYS A 394 -22.28 11.19 14.78
CA LYS A 394 -23.55 11.91 14.97
C LYS A 394 -23.96 11.76 16.44
N MET A 395 -23.55 12.70 17.30
CA MET A 395 -23.91 12.71 18.74
C MET A 395 -25.13 13.57 19.07
N ASP A 396 -26.06 13.79 18.13
CA ASP A 396 -27.16 14.76 18.32
C ASP A 396 -28.31 14.22 19.21
N LYS A 397 -28.25 12.97 19.74
CA LYS A 397 -29.24 12.44 20.72
C LYS A 397 -28.58 11.49 21.73
N GLU A 398 -28.94 11.65 23.00
CA GLU A 398 -28.60 10.71 24.07
C GLU A 398 -29.28 9.36 23.76
N LEU A 399 -28.48 8.38 23.32
CA LEU A 399 -28.99 7.05 23.02
C LEU A 399 -29.26 6.29 24.33
N PRO A 400 -30.28 5.42 24.39
CA PRO A 400 -30.53 4.60 25.57
C PRO A 400 -29.31 3.70 25.87
N GLU A 401 -29.23 3.14 27.07
CA GLU A 401 -28.20 2.13 27.38
C GLU A 401 -28.41 0.85 26.55
N ILE A 402 -27.32 0.13 26.28
CA ILE A 402 -27.40 -1.25 25.76
C ILE A 402 -27.32 -2.16 26.99
N THR A 403 -28.34 -2.98 27.23
CA THR A 403 -28.42 -3.83 28.43
C THR A 403 -28.42 -5.32 28.09
N GLY A 404 -28.04 -6.13 29.08
CA GLY A 404 -27.99 -7.59 29.00
C GLY A 404 -26.92 -8.11 28.07
N VAL A 405 -25.81 -7.38 27.89
CA VAL A 405 -24.61 -7.87 27.21
C VAL A 405 -23.73 -8.61 28.22
N LEU A 406 -23.43 -8.04 29.38
CA LEU A 406 -22.50 -8.63 30.37
C LEU A 406 -23.15 -9.78 31.16
N ASP A 407 -24.48 -9.83 31.22
CA ASP A 407 -25.26 -10.94 31.82
C ASP A 407 -25.13 -12.26 31.05
N ILE A 408 -24.66 -12.22 29.81
CA ILE A 408 -24.48 -13.40 28.96
C ILE A 408 -23.22 -14.15 29.45
N PRO A 409 -23.24 -15.48 29.59
CA PRO A 409 -22.02 -16.27 29.77
C PRO A 409 -21.02 -16.00 28.64
N VAL A 410 -19.71 -15.97 28.93
CA VAL A 410 -18.68 -15.75 27.89
C VAL A 410 -18.79 -16.86 26.84
N PRO A 411 -19.16 -16.55 25.58
CA PRO A 411 -19.27 -17.55 24.53
C PRO A 411 -17.91 -17.89 23.94
N THR A 412 -17.81 -19.01 23.22
CA THR A 412 -16.67 -19.27 22.34
C THR A 412 -16.68 -18.32 21.14
N PHE A 413 -15.54 -18.14 20.47
CA PHE A 413 -15.45 -17.25 19.31
C PHE A 413 -16.35 -17.70 18.14
N PRO A 414 -16.43 -19.00 17.78
CA PRO A 414 -17.38 -19.46 16.75
C PRO A 414 -18.85 -19.21 17.13
N GLU A 415 -19.23 -19.41 18.39
CA GLU A 415 -20.58 -19.09 18.87
C GLU A 415 -20.88 -17.60 18.77
N ALA A 416 -19.92 -16.76 19.14
CA ALA A 416 -20.01 -15.31 19.03
C ALA A 416 -20.23 -14.84 17.58
N MET A 417 -19.62 -15.52 16.60
CA MET A 417 -19.69 -15.16 15.19
C MET A 417 -20.93 -15.71 14.46
N LYS A 418 -21.62 -16.70 15.01
CA LYS A 418 -22.77 -17.38 14.37
C LYS A 418 -23.88 -16.41 13.90
N ASP A 419 -24.25 -15.46 14.74
CA ASP A 419 -25.28 -14.46 14.41
C ASP A 419 -24.71 -13.23 13.69
N VAL A 420 -23.40 -12.99 13.83
CA VAL A 420 -22.66 -11.97 13.10
C VAL A 420 -22.65 -12.29 11.60
N HIS A 421 -22.37 -13.53 11.21
CA HIS A 421 -22.37 -13.95 9.80
C HIS A 421 -23.70 -13.71 9.09
N LYS A 422 -24.81 -13.81 9.81
CA LYS A 422 -26.14 -13.53 9.27
C LYS A 422 -26.35 -12.04 9.01
N ALA A 423 -25.72 -11.18 9.81
CA ALA A 423 -25.84 -9.73 9.72
C ALA A 423 -24.78 -9.09 8.81
N ILE A 424 -23.61 -9.72 8.70
CA ILE A 424 -22.45 -9.24 7.96
C ILE A 424 -21.88 -10.43 7.16
N PRO A 425 -22.27 -10.60 5.89
CA PRO A 425 -21.79 -11.70 5.06
C PRO A 425 -20.31 -11.51 4.68
N GLY A 426 -19.62 -12.61 4.35
CA GLY A 426 -18.24 -12.58 3.84
C GLY A 426 -17.14 -12.61 4.90
N LEU A 427 -17.46 -12.97 6.15
CA LEU A 427 -16.49 -12.97 7.26
C LEU A 427 -15.79 -14.31 7.50
N ALA A 428 -16.12 -15.37 6.76
CA ALA A 428 -15.67 -16.74 7.06
C ALA A 428 -14.15 -16.91 6.99
N SER A 429 -13.48 -16.34 5.97
CA SER A 429 -12.02 -16.38 5.85
C SER A 429 -11.32 -15.61 6.97
N PHE A 430 -11.87 -14.46 7.37
CA PHE A 430 -11.36 -13.64 8.46
C PHE A 430 -11.53 -14.32 9.82
N GLU A 431 -12.64 -15.04 10.04
CA GLU A 431 -12.83 -15.84 11.25
C GLU A 431 -11.78 -16.96 11.37
N ALA A 432 -11.53 -17.70 10.28
CA ALA A 432 -10.51 -18.73 10.26
C ALA A 432 -9.09 -18.17 10.51
N SER A 433 -8.79 -17.00 9.93
CA SER A 433 -7.56 -16.26 10.18
C SER A 433 -7.41 -15.86 11.65
N ALA A 434 -8.50 -15.38 12.29
CA ALA A 434 -8.50 -15.01 13.70
C ALA A 434 -8.19 -16.19 14.64
N ILE A 435 -8.77 -17.35 14.37
CA ILE A 435 -8.50 -18.58 15.14
C ILE A 435 -7.04 -19.00 14.97
N THR A 436 -6.52 -18.95 13.74
CA THR A 436 -5.13 -19.29 13.44
C THR A 436 -4.16 -18.37 14.17
N PHE A 437 -4.41 -17.05 14.10
CA PHE A 437 -3.64 -16.05 14.81
C PHE A 437 -3.66 -16.26 16.33
N ALA A 438 -4.84 -16.52 16.91
CA ALA A 438 -4.98 -16.75 18.34
C ALA A 438 -4.17 -17.96 18.82
N ASN A 439 -4.18 -19.06 18.06
CA ASN A 439 -3.33 -20.22 18.34
C ASN A 439 -1.85 -19.85 18.35
N ASN A 440 -1.38 -19.09 17.35
CA ASN A 440 0.02 -18.66 17.25
C ASN A 440 0.43 -17.75 18.41
N VAL A 441 -0.45 -16.82 18.82
CA VAL A 441 -0.21 -15.98 20.00
C VAL A 441 -0.05 -16.86 21.24
N LEU A 442 -1.01 -17.74 21.53
CA LEU A 442 -0.95 -18.60 22.72
C LEU A 442 0.29 -19.52 22.71
N ALA A 443 0.64 -20.10 21.56
CA ALA A 443 1.85 -20.90 21.42
C ALA A 443 3.11 -20.10 21.76
N THR A 444 3.22 -18.87 21.26
CA THR A 444 4.35 -17.96 21.54
C THR A 444 4.48 -17.67 23.04
N TRP A 445 3.36 -17.44 23.74
CA TRP A 445 3.36 -17.23 25.19
C TRP A 445 3.77 -18.47 25.98
N ASN A 446 3.34 -19.66 25.55
CA ASN A 446 3.72 -20.92 26.18
C ASN A 446 5.21 -21.22 25.99
N SER A 447 5.76 -21.00 24.79
CA SER A 447 7.20 -21.21 24.51
C SER A 447 8.11 -20.23 25.28
N SER A 448 7.65 -18.99 25.49
CA SER A 448 8.40 -17.96 26.24
C SER A 448 8.45 -18.25 27.75
N SER A 449 7.51 -19.05 28.25
CA SER A 449 7.39 -19.39 29.68
C SER A 449 8.24 -20.60 30.07
N SER A 450 8.61 -21.44 29.09
CA SER A 450 9.45 -22.64 29.29
C SER A 450 10.96 -22.34 29.34
N SER A 451 11.38 -21.15 28.94
CA SER A 451 12.80 -20.75 28.84
C SER A 451 13.30 -19.90 30.02
N SER A 452 12.43 -19.57 30.98
CA SER A 452 12.74 -18.72 32.14
C SER A 452 12.92 -19.53 33.42
N SER A 453 13.93 -20.40 33.47
CA SER A 453 14.35 -21.11 34.69
C SER A 453 15.55 -20.41 35.33
N SER A 454 15.37 -19.24 35.95
CA SER A 454 16.23 -18.78 37.05
C SER A 454 15.60 -17.62 37.83
N SER A 455 15.29 -17.90 39.10
CA SER A 455 15.30 -16.97 40.25
C SER A 455 14.62 -15.59 40.10
N SER A 456 13.41 -15.46 40.63
CA SER A 456 13.14 -14.72 41.88
C SER A 456 11.64 -14.43 42.02
N SER A 457 11.14 -14.61 43.23
CA SER A 457 9.75 -14.47 43.67
C SER A 457 9.12 -13.11 43.34
N SER A 458 8.18 -13.10 42.39
CA SER A 458 6.90 -12.40 42.52
C SER A 458 5.89 -13.06 41.58
N SER A 459 4.71 -13.36 42.11
CA SER A 459 3.63 -14.07 41.44
C SER A 459 3.01 -13.21 40.32
N SER A 460 3.49 -13.37 39.09
CA SER A 460 2.82 -12.89 37.89
C SER A 460 2.67 -14.07 36.93
N SER A 461 1.43 -14.43 36.60
CA SER A 461 1.09 -15.64 35.84
C SER A 461 1.84 -15.70 34.51
N SER A 462 2.63 -16.75 34.32
CA SER A 462 3.45 -17.03 33.13
C SER A 462 2.62 -17.51 31.93
N GLY A 463 1.47 -16.88 31.66
CA GLY A 463 0.56 -17.27 30.58
C GLY A 463 -0.04 -16.05 29.90
N CYS A 464 -0.53 -16.23 28.67
CA CYS A 464 -1.31 -15.21 27.99
C CYS A 464 -2.52 -14.85 28.87
N PRO A 465 -2.77 -13.56 29.18
CA PRO A 465 -3.89 -13.16 30.01
C PRO A 465 -5.25 -13.41 29.33
N LEU A 466 -5.26 -13.63 28.02
CA LEU A 466 -6.44 -13.88 27.20
C LEU A 466 -6.53 -15.34 26.75
N SER A 467 -7.75 -15.87 26.69
CA SER A 467 -8.03 -17.16 26.06
C SER A 467 -7.87 -17.08 24.53
N LEU A 468 -7.88 -18.25 23.87
CA LEU A 468 -7.89 -18.33 22.41
C LEU A 468 -9.05 -17.53 21.82
N ASP A 469 -10.26 -17.71 22.36
CA ASP A 469 -11.47 -17.04 21.88
C ASP A 469 -11.37 -15.52 22.05
N GLU A 470 -10.80 -15.05 23.15
CA GLU A 470 -10.63 -13.63 23.46
C GLU A 470 -9.59 -12.98 22.54
N VAL A 471 -8.46 -13.65 22.27
CA VAL A 471 -7.48 -13.18 21.29
C VAL A 471 -8.09 -13.14 19.89
N ALA A 472 -8.82 -14.19 19.49
CA ALA A 472 -9.47 -14.24 18.19
C ALA A 472 -10.50 -13.10 18.04
N ALA A 473 -11.25 -12.78 19.10
CA ALA A 473 -12.21 -11.67 19.08
C ALA A 473 -11.53 -10.30 18.88
N VAL A 474 -10.41 -10.04 19.58
CA VAL A 474 -9.64 -8.79 19.43
C VAL A 474 -8.99 -8.71 18.05
N PHE A 475 -8.41 -9.80 17.57
CA PHE A 475 -7.83 -9.85 16.23
C PHE A 475 -8.90 -9.65 15.15
N MET A 476 -10.06 -10.32 15.25
CA MET A 476 -11.19 -10.13 14.34
C MET A 476 -11.65 -8.67 14.28
N TYR A 477 -11.67 -7.97 15.42
CA TYR A 477 -12.00 -6.55 15.46
C TYR A 477 -10.99 -5.67 14.70
N THR A 478 -9.73 -6.09 14.63
CA THR A 478 -8.63 -5.31 14.05
C THR A 478 -8.26 -5.72 12.63
N GLN A 479 -8.83 -6.82 12.12
CA GLN A 479 -8.58 -7.29 10.75
C GLN A 479 -9.06 -6.29 9.69
N GLU A 480 -8.41 -6.35 8.52
CA GLU A 480 -8.70 -5.54 7.34
C GLU A 480 -9.99 -5.98 6.64
N CYS A 481 -11.11 -5.88 7.35
CA CYS A 481 -12.44 -6.17 6.82
C CYS A 481 -13.48 -5.17 7.38
N ASP A 482 -14.66 -5.17 6.78
CA ASP A 482 -15.75 -4.27 7.13
C ASP A 482 -16.37 -4.52 8.53
N PHE A 483 -15.93 -5.55 9.25
CA PHE A 483 -16.53 -5.98 10.49
C PHE A 483 -16.49 -4.90 11.59
N TYR A 484 -15.32 -4.34 11.89
CA TYR A 484 -15.16 -3.30 12.91
C TYR A 484 -16.02 -2.07 12.61
N ARG A 485 -16.15 -1.73 11.32
CA ARG A 485 -16.97 -0.62 10.84
C ARG A 485 -18.44 -0.89 11.11
N LYS A 486 -18.95 -2.07 10.75
CA LYS A 486 -20.35 -2.47 10.99
C LYS A 486 -20.68 -2.54 12.47
N VAL A 487 -19.76 -3.02 13.31
CA VAL A 487 -19.90 -3.00 14.77
C VAL A 487 -20.08 -1.56 15.26
N ASN A 488 -19.15 -0.67 14.92
CA ASN A 488 -19.18 0.72 15.36
C ASN A 488 -20.34 1.55 14.80
N GLU A 489 -20.74 1.32 13.56
CA GLU A 489 -21.95 1.89 12.97
C GLU A 489 -23.18 1.44 13.74
N GLY A 490 -23.30 0.14 14.01
CA GLY A 490 -24.42 -0.45 14.75
C GLY A 490 -24.59 0.08 16.17
N LEU A 491 -23.48 0.27 16.88
CA LEU A 491 -23.46 0.81 18.24
C LEU A 491 -23.89 2.29 18.30
N ARG A 492 -23.63 3.04 17.22
CA ARG A 492 -23.97 4.46 17.08
C ARG A 492 -25.33 4.71 16.41
N ASP A 493 -25.91 3.71 15.76
CA ASP A 493 -27.22 3.80 15.10
C ASP A 493 -28.33 3.98 16.15
N PRO A 494 -29.18 5.02 16.05
CA PRO A 494 -30.29 5.20 16.99
C PRO A 494 -31.28 4.04 17.10
N LEU A 495 -31.44 3.25 16.03
CA LEU A 495 -32.31 2.08 15.98
C LEU A 495 -31.61 0.79 16.45
N ARG A 496 -30.27 0.78 16.50
CA ARG A 496 -29.42 -0.35 16.95
C ARG A 496 -29.82 -1.73 16.40
N LYS A 497 -30.35 -1.79 15.17
CA LYS A 497 -30.93 -3.03 14.59
C LYS A 497 -29.97 -4.21 14.56
N ILE A 498 -28.67 -3.94 14.37
CA ILE A 498 -27.64 -4.97 14.31
C ILE A 498 -27.14 -5.41 15.70
N VAL A 499 -27.31 -4.58 16.75
CA VAL A 499 -26.78 -4.85 18.09
C VAL A 499 -27.26 -6.19 18.68
N PRO A 500 -28.54 -6.61 18.52
CA PRO A 500 -28.97 -7.94 18.95
C PRO A 500 -28.14 -9.09 18.34
N LYS A 501 -27.65 -8.92 17.10
CA LYS A 501 -26.78 -9.89 16.40
C LYS A 501 -25.32 -9.81 16.82
N LEU A 502 -24.92 -8.71 17.46
CA LEU A 502 -23.57 -8.50 17.96
C LEU A 502 -23.43 -8.85 19.46
N LYS A 503 -24.51 -9.14 20.19
CA LYS A 503 -24.47 -9.30 21.66
C LYS A 503 -23.45 -10.33 22.15
N LEU A 504 -23.42 -11.51 21.53
CA LEU A 504 -22.46 -12.57 21.90
C LEU A 504 -21.02 -12.14 21.62
N TYR A 505 -20.79 -11.54 20.45
CA TYR A 505 -19.49 -10.98 20.10
C TYR A 505 -19.04 -9.88 21.06
N LEU A 506 -19.91 -8.92 21.39
CA LEU A 506 -19.61 -7.86 22.34
C LEU A 506 -19.30 -8.44 23.73
N ARG A 507 -20.04 -9.46 24.18
CA ARG A 507 -19.76 -10.12 25.47
C ARG A 507 -18.35 -10.72 25.53
N LEU A 508 -17.94 -11.43 24.48
CA LEU A 508 -16.61 -12.00 24.36
C LEU A 508 -15.53 -10.92 24.27
N PHE A 509 -15.79 -9.87 23.48
CA PHE A 509 -14.88 -8.74 23.32
C PHE A 509 -14.67 -7.97 24.63
N PHE A 510 -15.73 -7.74 25.42
CA PHE A 510 -15.61 -7.16 26.77
C PHE A 510 -14.80 -8.05 27.71
N SER A 511 -15.03 -9.37 27.68
CA SER A 511 -14.22 -10.33 28.46
C SER A 511 -12.73 -10.17 28.17
N ALA A 512 -12.39 -9.98 26.89
CA ALA A 512 -11.00 -9.75 26.50
C ALA A 512 -10.48 -8.40 27.04
N LEU A 513 -11.20 -7.30 26.83
CA LEU A 513 -10.77 -5.99 27.30
C LEU A 513 -10.61 -5.91 28.83
N ASP A 514 -11.47 -6.59 29.60
CA ASP A 514 -11.41 -6.61 31.07
C ASP A 514 -10.18 -7.35 31.61
N LYS A 515 -9.62 -8.29 30.84
CA LYS A 515 -8.42 -9.05 31.20
C LYS A 515 -7.12 -8.41 30.72
N ILE A 516 -7.19 -7.47 29.79
CA ILE A 516 -6.03 -6.70 29.36
C ILE A 516 -5.66 -5.73 30.49
N PRO A 517 -4.37 -5.67 30.91
CA PRO A 517 -3.94 -4.71 31.92
C PRO A 517 -4.34 -3.27 31.54
N PRO A 518 -5.03 -2.54 32.44
CA PRO A 518 -5.53 -1.21 32.13
C PRO A 518 -4.36 -0.22 31.98
N TYR A 519 -4.49 0.63 30.96
CA TYR A 519 -3.65 1.80 30.75
C TYR A 519 -4.35 3.02 31.31
N GLU A 520 -3.78 3.58 32.37
CA GLU A 520 -4.35 4.68 33.16
C GLU A 520 -3.66 6.04 32.91
N GLU A 521 -3.03 6.20 31.75
CA GLU A 521 -2.33 7.43 31.37
C GLU A 521 -3.06 8.18 30.25
N LEU A 522 -2.38 9.18 29.69
CA LEU A 522 -2.91 10.04 28.63
C LEU A 522 -2.89 9.32 27.28
N LEU A 523 -4.06 9.24 26.65
CA LEU A 523 -4.24 8.76 25.29
C LEU A 523 -4.66 9.90 24.36
N TYR A 524 -4.34 9.77 23.09
CA TYR A 524 -4.65 10.73 22.06
C TYR A 524 -5.46 10.11 20.93
N ARG A 525 -6.37 10.90 20.35
CA ARG A 525 -7.14 10.54 19.16
C ARG A 525 -7.35 11.77 18.28
N GLY A 526 -6.93 11.72 17.02
CA GLY A 526 -7.12 12.79 16.05
C GLY A 526 -8.32 12.55 15.14
N VAL A 527 -9.02 13.63 14.78
CA VAL A 527 -10.21 13.59 13.91
C VAL A 527 -10.18 14.77 12.93
N ALA A 528 -10.16 14.48 11.63
CA ALA A 528 -10.22 15.46 10.55
C ALA A 528 -11.65 15.99 10.27
N LYS A 529 -12.41 16.34 11.31
CA LYS A 529 -13.78 16.91 11.21
C LYS A 529 -14.01 17.96 12.29
N ASP A 530 -14.96 18.88 12.06
CA ASP A 530 -15.49 19.75 13.11
C ASP A 530 -16.59 19.04 13.90
N LEU A 531 -16.28 18.70 15.15
CA LEU A 531 -17.21 18.10 16.10
C LEU A 531 -17.42 18.99 17.33
N ARG A 532 -16.93 20.24 17.33
CA ARG A 532 -16.98 21.15 18.49
C ARG A 532 -18.37 21.28 19.10
N LYS A 533 -19.41 21.28 18.27
CA LYS A 533 -20.80 21.41 18.71
C LYS A 533 -21.23 20.32 19.70
N PHE A 534 -20.57 19.15 19.66
CA PHE A 534 -20.86 17.99 20.50
C PHE A 534 -20.06 17.93 21.79
N TYR A 535 -18.91 18.62 21.84
CA TYR A 535 -18.00 18.59 22.99
C TYR A 535 -18.05 19.94 23.69
N LYS A 536 -19.06 20.13 24.55
CA LYS A 536 -19.18 21.36 25.37
C LYS A 536 -18.48 21.14 26.71
N GLN A 537 -17.66 22.09 27.14
CA GLN A 537 -16.98 21.99 28.43
C GLN A 537 -17.98 21.76 29.57
N GLY A 538 -17.64 20.85 30.48
CA GLY A 538 -18.47 20.44 31.62
C GLY A 538 -19.48 19.33 31.32
N THR A 539 -19.76 19.03 30.05
CA THR A 539 -20.69 17.96 29.66
C THR A 539 -20.03 16.58 29.73
N THR A 540 -20.86 15.55 29.90
CA THR A 540 -20.46 14.15 29.74
C THR A 540 -20.92 13.66 28.36
N VAL A 541 -20.01 13.01 27.64
CA VAL A 541 -20.27 12.39 26.35
C VAL A 541 -20.06 10.88 26.46
N THR A 542 -20.79 10.11 25.66
CA THR A 542 -20.60 8.65 25.58
C THR A 542 -20.01 8.28 24.22
N TRP A 543 -18.87 7.61 24.24
CA TRP A 543 -18.29 6.99 23.05
C TRP A 543 -18.87 5.60 22.87
N TRP A 544 -19.95 5.51 22.09
CA TRP A 544 -20.71 4.26 21.90
C TRP A 544 -19.95 3.17 21.14
N GLY A 545 -19.10 3.55 20.19
CA GLY A 545 -18.25 2.60 19.47
C GLY A 545 -16.94 2.34 20.21
N VAL A 546 -16.29 1.25 19.86
CA VAL A 546 -14.91 0.97 20.27
C VAL A 546 -14.02 2.07 19.68
N SER A 547 -13.13 2.62 20.50
CA SER A 547 -12.34 3.79 20.11
C SER A 547 -10.85 3.51 20.19
N SER A 548 -10.22 3.34 19.02
CA SER A 548 -8.76 3.30 18.91
C SER A 548 -8.14 4.64 19.27
N CYS A 549 -7.05 4.56 20.03
CA CYS A 549 -6.27 5.65 20.59
C CYS A 549 -4.78 5.28 20.57
N THR A 550 -3.92 6.27 20.82
CA THR A 550 -2.47 6.08 20.90
C THR A 550 -1.91 6.85 22.09
N SER A 551 -0.82 6.36 22.69
CA SER A 551 -0.07 7.11 23.72
C SER A 551 0.77 8.25 23.11
N LYS A 552 0.92 8.29 21.78
CA LYS A 552 1.78 9.26 21.08
C LYS A 552 0.94 10.35 20.42
N ARG A 553 1.07 11.58 20.91
CA ARG A 553 0.41 12.75 20.33
C ARG A 553 0.69 12.93 18.83
N SER A 554 1.93 12.75 18.41
CA SER A 554 2.34 12.90 17.00
C SER A 554 1.61 11.91 16.08
N VAL A 555 1.39 10.68 16.55
CA VAL A 555 0.58 9.67 15.84
C VAL A 555 -0.86 10.16 15.72
N ALA A 556 -1.43 10.70 16.80
CA ALA A 556 -2.77 11.28 16.77
C ALA A 556 -2.92 12.49 15.83
N GLU A 557 -1.93 13.37 15.80
CA GLU A 557 -1.92 14.54 14.91
C GLU A 557 -1.76 14.14 13.43
N GLY A 558 -1.15 13.00 13.14
CA GLY A 558 -1.14 12.40 11.79
C GLY A 558 -2.54 12.09 11.27
N PHE A 559 -3.51 11.80 12.15
CA PHE A 559 -4.88 11.40 11.82
C PHE A 559 -5.81 12.54 11.38
N MET A 560 -5.43 13.80 11.64
CA MET A 560 -6.35 14.92 11.55
C MET A 560 -6.08 15.93 10.43
N GLY A 561 -5.02 15.69 9.64
CA GLY A 561 -4.56 16.62 8.60
C GLY A 561 -3.97 17.92 9.16
N THR A 562 -3.43 18.77 8.29
CA THR A 562 -2.69 19.99 8.68
C THR A 562 -3.48 21.29 8.51
N SER A 563 -4.65 21.25 7.88
CA SER A 563 -5.50 22.42 7.60
C SER A 563 -6.98 22.06 7.66
N GLY A 564 -7.86 23.07 7.73
CA GLY A 564 -9.28 22.86 7.97
C GLY A 564 -9.61 22.59 9.43
N THR A 565 -10.90 22.53 9.75
CA THR A 565 -11.35 22.32 11.13
C THR A 565 -11.18 20.86 11.53
N ARG A 566 -10.46 20.65 12.64
CA ARG A 566 -10.02 19.33 13.08
C ARG A 566 -9.91 19.26 14.61
N LEU A 567 -10.13 18.08 15.18
CA LEU A 567 -10.13 17.86 16.62
C LEU A 567 -9.03 16.90 17.06
N LEU A 568 -8.32 17.28 18.13
CA LEU A 568 -7.41 16.42 18.86
C LEU A 568 -8.02 16.16 20.24
N PHE A 569 -8.34 14.90 20.53
CA PHE A 569 -8.77 14.47 21.85
C PHE A 569 -7.55 14.10 22.69
N GLU A 570 -7.47 14.68 23.88
CA GLU A 570 -6.51 14.35 24.93
C GLU A 570 -7.31 13.65 26.04
N ILE A 571 -7.22 12.32 26.13
CA ILE A 571 -8.06 11.49 27.00
C ILE A 571 -7.24 11.00 28.19
N SER A 572 -7.55 11.47 29.38
CA SER A 572 -7.09 10.83 30.62
C SER A 572 -7.87 9.52 30.80
N ALA A 573 -7.28 8.42 30.30
CA ALA A 573 -7.88 7.11 30.32
C ALA A 573 -7.74 6.45 31.70
N LYS A 574 -8.66 5.53 31.99
CA LYS A 574 -8.66 4.67 33.18
C LYS A 574 -8.71 3.19 32.81
N ARG A 575 -9.27 2.86 31.64
CA ARG A 575 -9.48 1.47 31.19
C ARG A 575 -8.98 1.24 29.78
N GLY A 576 -7.95 1.98 29.35
CA GLY A 576 -7.38 1.78 28.02
C GLY A 576 -6.76 0.39 27.91
N GLY A 577 -7.16 -0.41 26.91
CA GLY A 577 -6.57 -1.73 26.67
C GLY A 577 -5.48 -1.65 25.61
N GLY A 578 -4.22 -1.92 25.96
CA GLY A 578 -3.13 -2.02 24.98
C GLY A 578 -3.22 -3.31 24.17
N ILE A 579 -3.50 -3.22 22.87
CA ILE A 579 -3.83 -4.39 22.03
C ILE A 579 -2.74 -4.80 21.04
N LYS A 580 -1.57 -4.16 21.05
CA LYS A 580 -0.47 -4.43 20.12
C LYS A 580 -0.18 -5.93 19.87
N ARG A 581 -0.24 -6.77 20.91
CA ARG A 581 0.05 -8.22 20.82
C ARG A 581 -1.12 -9.07 20.32
N TYR A 582 -2.31 -8.48 20.23
CA TYR A 582 -3.58 -9.14 19.87
C TYR A 582 -4.19 -8.55 18.59
N SER A 583 -3.56 -7.53 18.02
CA SER A 583 -4.02 -6.80 16.83
C SER A 583 -3.43 -7.38 15.55
N ALA A 584 -4.15 -7.22 14.44
CA ALA A 584 -3.61 -7.42 13.09
C ALA A 584 -2.43 -6.49 12.76
N PHE A 585 -2.26 -5.40 13.53
CA PHE A 585 -1.21 -4.40 13.34
C PHE A 585 -0.19 -4.41 14.50
N GLN A 586 0.61 -5.46 14.60
CA GLN A 586 1.57 -5.64 15.71
C GLN A 586 2.72 -4.62 15.73
N GLY A 587 2.89 -3.83 14.67
CA GLY A 587 3.86 -2.73 14.58
C GLY A 587 3.44 -1.46 15.33
N GLU A 588 2.15 -1.31 15.65
CA GLU A 588 1.58 -0.07 16.20
C GLU A 588 1.36 -0.16 17.73
N GLU A 589 1.58 0.94 18.44
CA GLU A 589 1.16 1.07 19.85
C GLU A 589 -0.29 1.54 19.91
N GLU A 590 -1.20 0.59 19.65
CA GLU A 590 -2.65 0.79 19.65
C GLU A 590 -3.26 0.49 21.02
N TYR A 591 -4.11 1.41 21.47
CA TYR A 591 -4.93 1.30 22.67
C TYR A 591 -6.41 1.41 22.32
N LEU A 592 -7.25 0.58 22.94
CA LEU A 592 -8.70 0.66 22.78
C LEU A 592 -9.36 1.22 24.03
N LEU A 593 -10.30 2.14 23.83
CA LEU A 593 -11.35 2.41 24.82
C LEU A 593 -12.58 1.57 24.47
N ALA A 594 -13.14 0.93 25.48
CA ALA A 594 -14.29 0.05 25.36
C ALA A 594 -15.54 0.80 24.83
N PRO A 595 -16.44 0.12 24.10
CA PRO A 595 -17.65 0.76 23.62
C PRO A 595 -18.58 1.11 24.80
N GLY A 596 -19.20 2.28 24.74
CA GLY A 596 -20.00 2.83 25.84
C GLY A 596 -19.20 3.58 26.90
N THR A 597 -17.92 3.90 26.65
CA THR A 597 -17.09 4.68 27.57
C THR A 597 -17.66 6.09 27.77
N GLN A 598 -17.80 6.50 29.04
CA GLN A 598 -18.25 7.85 29.40
C GLN A 598 -17.05 8.76 29.66
N LEU A 599 -17.06 9.92 29.02
CA LEU A 599 -15.97 10.89 29.05
C LEU A 599 -16.52 12.26 29.45
N LYS A 600 -15.94 12.89 30.47
CA LYS A 600 -16.28 14.28 30.84
C LYS A 600 -15.38 15.23 30.06
N VAL A 601 -15.99 16.20 29.36
CA VAL A 601 -15.27 17.25 28.66
C VAL A 601 -14.73 18.26 29.68
N SER A 602 -13.44 18.17 29.99
CA SER A 602 -12.80 19.03 31.00
C SER A 602 -12.40 20.38 30.41
N LYS A 603 -11.97 20.42 29.16
CA LYS A 603 -11.55 21.66 28.48
C LYS A 603 -11.71 21.56 26.96
N VAL A 604 -12.05 22.68 26.32
CA VAL A 604 -12.08 22.83 24.86
C VAL A 604 -11.26 24.06 24.51
N THR A 605 -10.24 23.90 23.68
CA THR A 605 -9.31 24.98 23.29
C THR A 605 -9.31 25.10 21.77
N ASN A 606 -9.67 26.27 21.24
CA ASN A 606 -9.47 26.57 19.82
C ASN A 606 -8.02 27.03 19.61
N GLU A 607 -7.32 26.39 18.69
CA GLU A 607 -5.95 26.70 18.32
C GLU A 607 -5.87 27.37 16.95
N PRO A 608 -4.76 28.07 16.63
CA PRO A 608 -4.53 28.59 15.30
C PRO A 608 -4.63 27.51 14.20
N GLY A 609 -5.05 27.92 13.01
CA GLY A 609 -5.09 27.04 11.84
C GLY A 609 -6.24 26.02 11.82
N GLY A 610 -7.27 26.19 12.66
CA GLY A 610 -8.47 25.34 12.65
C GLY A 610 -8.38 24.09 13.54
N LEU A 611 -7.31 23.95 14.33
CA LEU A 611 -7.17 22.89 15.31
C LEU A 611 -8.02 23.19 16.55
N VAL A 612 -8.68 22.17 17.08
CA VAL A 612 -9.44 22.24 18.33
C VAL A 612 -8.94 21.12 19.22
N ARG A 613 -8.47 21.45 20.42
CA ARG A 613 -8.11 20.45 21.43
C ARG A 613 -9.26 20.25 22.40
N VAL A 614 -9.62 19.00 22.63
CA VAL A 614 -10.67 18.60 23.57
C VAL A 614 -10.05 17.67 24.60
N GLN A 615 -10.01 18.12 25.85
CA GLN A 615 -9.55 17.32 26.97
C GLN A 615 -10.73 16.56 27.55
N LEU A 616 -10.56 15.25 27.70
CA LEU A 616 -11.56 14.31 28.14
C LEU A 616 -11.04 13.54 29.35
N ASN A 617 -11.84 13.43 30.39
CA ASN A 617 -11.53 12.59 31.54
C ASN A 617 -12.47 11.39 31.54
N GLU A 618 -11.92 10.18 31.50
CA GLU A 618 -12.74 8.97 31.62
C GLU A 618 -13.38 8.90 33.01
N LEU A 619 -14.70 8.73 33.05
CA LEU A 619 -15.45 8.68 34.30
C LEU A 619 -15.29 7.31 34.98
N PRO A 620 -15.09 7.29 36.32
CA PRO A 620 -15.21 6.05 37.09
C PRO A 620 -16.69 5.61 37.13
N GLY A 621 -16.97 4.36 36.79
CA GLY A 621 -18.33 3.80 36.75
C GLY A 621 -18.58 2.90 35.55
N ASP A 622 -19.73 2.25 35.50
CA ASP A 622 -20.07 1.29 34.45
C ASP A 622 -20.12 1.95 33.06
N LEU A 623 -19.73 1.18 32.05
CA LEU A 623 -19.95 1.53 30.65
C LEU A 623 -21.45 1.65 30.37
N LYS A 624 -21.81 2.43 29.34
CA LYS A 624 -23.21 2.52 28.85
C LYS A 624 -23.67 1.27 28.08
N ILE A 625 -22.80 0.27 27.98
CA ILE A 625 -23.11 -1.07 27.53
C ILE A 625 -22.89 -1.98 28.74
N LYS A 626 -23.99 -2.58 29.22
CA LYS A 626 -24.05 -3.45 30.39
C LYS A 626 -24.67 -4.78 30.03
#